data_AF-A0A5A7P4L1-F1
#
_entry.id   AF-A0A5A7P4L1-F1
#
_cell.length_a   1.000
_cell.length_b   1.000
_cell.length_c   1.000
_cell.angle_alpha   90.00
_cell.angle_beta   90.00
_cell.angle_gamma   90.00
#
_symmetry.space_group_name_H-M   'P 1'
#
loop_
_entity.id
_entity.type
_entity.pdbx_description
1 polymer ?
#
loop_
_entity_poly.entity_id
_entity_poly.type
_entity_poly.pdbx_seq_one_letter_code
_entity_poly.pdbx_strand_id
1 'polypeptide(L)'
;MIQTAAKRVVSLLASDSLSYQLQQSRGIRVKVRNNNLDQALALMQRKMQSSGIERMIRNEQTCHIKNSEKRVLAKKNLERKIRAQDLARKLKMILVQKVR
;
A
#
# COMPACT_ATOMS: atom_id res chain seq x y z
N MET A 1 0.28 23.12 50.63
CA MET A 1 1.06 22.33 49.65
C MET A 1 0.22 21.18 49.08
N ILE A 2 -0.88 21.43 48.36
CA ILE A 2 -1.73 20.36 47.76
C ILE A 2 -2.29 20.83 46.41
N GLN A 3 -1.44 21.06 45.40
CA GLN A 3 -1.89 21.31 44.02
C GLN A 3 -1.03 20.63 42.93
N THR A 4 -0.16 19.68 43.29
CA THR A 4 0.82 19.11 42.34
C THR A 4 0.42 17.74 41.77
N ALA A 5 -0.62 17.08 42.30
CA ALA A 5 -1.01 15.73 41.88
C ALA A 5 -1.95 15.73 40.64
N ALA A 6 -2.86 16.70 40.52
CA ALA A 6 -3.87 16.72 39.46
C ALA A 6 -3.26 16.95 38.05
N LYS A 7 -2.18 17.73 37.95
CA LYS A 7 -1.52 18.03 36.65
C LYS A 7 -0.78 16.82 36.04
N ARG A 8 -0.39 15.82 36.85
CA ARG A 8 0.27 14.60 36.34
C ARG A 8 -0.72 13.59 35.78
N VAL A 9 -1.89 13.42 36.41
CA VAL A 9 -2.93 12.48 35.95
C VAL A 9 -3.51 12.91 34.59
N VAL A 10 -3.71 14.22 34.38
CA VAL A 10 -4.20 14.76 33.09
C VAL A 10 -3.22 14.49 31.94
N SER A 11 -1.90 14.46 32.20
CA SER A 11 -0.90 14.22 31.16
C SER A 11 -0.85 12.76 30.66
N LEU A 12 -1.18 11.80 31.52
CA LEU A 12 -1.23 10.38 31.15
C LEU A 12 -2.47 10.07 30.29
N LEU A 13 -3.64 10.65 30.63
CA LEU A 13 -4.88 10.48 29.86
C LEU A 13 -4.85 11.18 28.48
N ALA A 14 -4.11 12.29 28.36
CA ALA A 14 -3.86 12.96 27.07
C ALA A 14 -2.97 12.13 26.14
N SER A 15 -2.04 11.36 26.71
CA SER A 15 -1.14 10.47 25.97
C SER A 15 -1.87 9.24 25.44
N ASP A 16 -2.81 8.70 26.22
CA ASP A 16 -3.67 7.59 25.81
C ASP A 16 -4.68 8.01 24.72
N SER A 17 -5.28 9.18 24.81
CA SER A 17 -6.19 9.67 23.75
C SER A 17 -5.45 9.93 22.42
N LEU A 18 -4.22 10.46 22.46
CA LEU A 18 -3.38 10.62 21.27
C LEU A 18 -2.98 9.26 20.66
N SER A 19 -2.64 8.29 21.50
CA SER A 19 -2.27 6.94 21.04
C SER A 19 -3.48 6.17 20.49
N TYR A 20 -4.69 6.34 21.05
CA TYR A 20 -5.93 5.80 20.48
C TYR A 20 -6.30 6.43 19.12
N GLN A 21 -6.13 7.75 18.95
CA GLN A 21 -6.28 8.42 17.64
C GLN A 21 -5.25 7.92 16.62
N LEU A 22 -4.01 7.65 17.07
CA LEU A 22 -2.94 7.09 16.24
C LEU A 22 -3.15 5.60 15.94
N GLN A 23 -3.74 4.82 16.84
CA GLN A 23 -4.01 3.38 16.66
C GLN A 23 -5.21 3.11 15.75
N GLN A 24 -6.17 4.06 15.65
CA GLN A 24 -7.14 4.10 14.56
C GLN A 24 -6.51 4.44 13.19
N SER A 25 -5.20 4.75 13.12
CA SER A 25 -4.47 5.03 11.86
C SER A 25 -4.01 3.79 11.10
N ARG A 26 -4.74 2.68 11.21
CA ARG A 26 -4.50 1.51 10.37
C ARG A 26 -5.25 1.69 9.06
N GLY A 27 -4.53 2.03 7.96
CA GLY A 27 -5.09 2.10 6.61
C GLY A 27 -4.57 3.25 5.74
N ILE A 28 -4.99 3.27 4.46
CA ILE A 28 -4.63 4.32 3.50
C ILE A 28 -5.63 5.46 3.63
N ARG A 29 -5.18 6.58 4.19
CA ARG A 29 -6.00 7.79 4.36
C ARG A 29 -5.32 8.99 3.69
N VAL A 30 -6.13 9.89 3.15
CA VAL A 30 -5.69 11.15 2.53
C VAL A 30 -6.63 12.26 2.99
N LYS A 31 -6.07 13.39 3.42
CA LYS A 31 -6.85 14.59 3.72
C LYS A 31 -7.06 15.37 2.42
N VAL A 32 -8.31 15.70 2.10
CA VAL A 32 -8.62 16.60 0.98
C VAL A 32 -8.15 18.01 1.36
N ARG A 33 -7.37 18.64 0.49
CA ARG A 33 -6.90 20.02 0.65
C ARG A 33 -7.43 20.85 -0.51
N ASN A 34 -7.66 22.14 -0.26
CA ASN A 34 -8.02 23.12 -1.29
C ASN A 34 -9.25 22.71 -2.14
N ASN A 35 -10.22 22.03 -1.53
CA ASN A 35 -11.41 21.48 -2.20
C ASN A 35 -11.12 20.60 -3.43
N ASN A 36 -9.90 20.06 -3.56
CA ASN A 36 -9.52 19.21 -4.69
C ASN A 36 -9.66 17.72 -4.32
N LEU A 37 -10.84 17.17 -4.56
CA LEU A 37 -11.15 15.77 -4.31
C LEU A 37 -10.41 14.84 -5.28
N ASP A 38 -10.34 15.18 -6.56
CA ASP A 38 -9.72 14.35 -7.60
C ASP A 38 -8.25 14.10 -7.32
N GLN A 39 -7.52 15.14 -6.90
CA GLN A 39 -6.13 15.00 -6.49
C GLN A 39 -6.00 14.11 -5.26
N ALA A 40 -6.89 14.24 -4.27
CA ALA A 40 -6.88 13.41 -3.08
C ALA A 40 -7.16 11.93 -3.43
N LEU A 41 -8.09 11.66 -4.33
CA LEU A 41 -8.40 10.31 -4.83
C LEU A 41 -7.25 9.72 -5.63
N ALA A 42 -6.61 10.49 -6.53
CA ALA A 42 -5.45 10.04 -7.28
C ALA A 42 -4.27 9.68 -6.35
N LEU A 43 -4.06 10.47 -5.28
CA LEU A 43 -3.05 10.18 -4.26
C LEU A 43 -3.42 8.94 -3.45
N MET A 44 -4.69 8.77 -3.08
CA MET A 44 -5.18 7.58 -2.38
C MET A 44 -4.98 6.33 -3.23
N GLN A 45 -5.37 6.39 -4.51
CA GLN A 45 -5.18 5.30 -5.48
C GLN A 45 -3.70 4.95 -5.61
N ARG A 46 -2.81 5.93 -5.83
CA ARG A 46 -1.37 5.67 -5.93
C ARG A 46 -0.84 4.95 -4.69
N LYS A 47 -1.20 5.43 -3.49
CA LYS A 47 -0.80 4.80 -2.22
C LYS A 47 -1.33 3.36 -2.10
N MET A 48 -2.57 3.12 -2.57
CA MET A 48 -3.22 1.81 -2.61
C MET A 48 -2.56 0.83 -3.57
N GLN A 49 -2.14 1.33 -4.73
CA GLN A 49 -1.46 0.52 -5.72
C GLN A 49 -0.03 0.16 -5.28
N SER A 50 0.70 1.14 -4.73
CA SER A 50 2.08 0.93 -4.26
C SER A 50 2.17 0.01 -3.04
N SER A 51 1.16 0.03 -2.15
CA SER A 51 1.12 -0.89 -1.00
C SER A 51 0.77 -2.32 -1.39
N GLY A 52 0.32 -2.54 -2.63
CA GLY A 52 -0.12 -3.85 -3.11
C GLY A 52 -1.51 -4.26 -2.62
N ILE A 53 -2.20 -3.45 -1.81
CA ILE A 53 -3.54 -3.78 -1.30
C ILE A 53 -4.56 -3.92 -2.43
N GLU A 54 -4.46 -3.09 -3.48
CA GLU A 54 -5.29 -3.23 -4.68
C GLU A 54 -5.15 -4.63 -5.30
N ARG A 55 -3.92 -5.13 -5.41
CA ARG A 55 -3.65 -6.45 -5.97
C ARG A 55 -4.15 -7.56 -5.06
N MET A 56 -4.06 -7.38 -3.74
CA MET A 56 -4.59 -8.36 -2.79
C MET A 56 -6.11 -8.44 -2.88
N ILE A 57 -6.81 -7.30 -2.93
CA ILE A 57 -8.27 -7.24 -3.07
C ILE A 57 -8.71 -7.83 -4.42
N ARG A 58 -8.08 -7.43 -5.53
CA ARG A 58 -8.47 -7.95 -6.86
C ARG A 58 -8.20 -9.44 -7.04
N ASN A 59 -7.16 -9.96 -6.38
CA ASN A 59 -6.79 -11.37 -6.44
C ASN A 59 -7.35 -12.18 -5.27
N GLU A 60 -8.32 -11.63 -4.54
CA GLU A 60 -9.00 -12.35 -3.47
C GLU A 60 -9.61 -13.64 -4.03
N GLN A 61 -9.33 -14.77 -3.37
CA GLN A 61 -9.79 -16.07 -3.82
C GLN A 61 -11.26 -16.23 -3.44
N THR A 62 -12.16 -16.20 -4.43
CA THR A 62 -13.59 -16.47 -4.22
C THR A 62 -13.88 -17.96 -4.02
N CYS A 63 -13.02 -18.84 -4.54
CA CYS A 63 -13.15 -20.29 -4.43
C CYS A 63 -11.84 -20.95 -4.00
N HIS A 64 -11.95 -22.19 -3.51
CA HIS A 64 -10.78 -22.99 -3.13
C HIS A 64 -10.02 -23.49 -4.36
N ILE A 65 -8.71 -23.25 -4.36
CA ILE A 65 -7.76 -23.79 -5.34
C ILE A 65 -6.86 -24.81 -4.62
N LYS A 66 -6.72 -26.01 -5.20
CA LYS A 66 -5.88 -27.07 -4.63
C LYS A 66 -4.40 -26.71 -4.70
N ASN A 67 -3.57 -27.33 -3.85
CA ASN A 67 -2.15 -27.02 -3.78
C ASN A 67 -1.37 -27.32 -5.08
N SER A 68 -1.75 -28.37 -5.80
CA SER A 68 -1.19 -28.69 -7.12
C SER A 68 -1.41 -27.54 -8.12
N GLU A 69 -2.62 -27.01 -8.16
CA GLU A 69 -3.00 -25.90 -9.04
C GLU A 69 -2.32 -24.60 -8.62
N LYS A 70 -2.22 -24.31 -7.32
CA LYS A 70 -1.47 -23.16 -6.79
C LYS A 70 -0.02 -23.16 -7.30
N ARG A 71 0.65 -24.32 -7.30
CA ARG A 71 2.03 -24.47 -7.83
C ARG A 71 2.11 -24.16 -9.32
N VAL A 72 1.15 -24.64 -10.11
CA VAL A 72 1.10 -24.39 -11.55
C VAL A 72 0.86 -22.91 -11.84
N LEU A 73 -0.05 -22.25 -11.12
CA LEU A 73 -0.32 -20.82 -11.26
C LEU A 73 0.90 -19.97 -10.89
N ALA A 74 1.58 -20.31 -9.79
CA ALA A 74 2.81 -19.62 -9.38
C ALA A 74 3.90 -19.73 -10.46
N LYS A 75 4.11 -20.92 -11.02
CA LYS A 75 5.08 -21.15 -12.11
C LYS A 75 4.74 -20.30 -13.35
N LYS A 76 3.48 -20.33 -13.80
CA LYS A 76 3.02 -19.52 -14.94
C LYS A 76 3.18 -18.01 -14.70
N ASN A 77 2.95 -17.54 -13.48
CA ASN A 77 3.16 -16.13 -13.10
C ASN A 77 4.63 -15.74 -13.17
N LEU A 78 5.53 -16.61 -12.68
CA LEU A 78 6.97 -16.38 -12.75
C LEU A 78 7.46 -16.31 -14.20
N GLU A 79 7.05 -17.26 -15.05
CA GLU A 79 7.41 -17.26 -16.47
C GLU A 79 6.93 -16.00 -17.18
N ARG A 80 5.69 -15.55 -16.93
CA ARG A 80 5.19 -14.29 -17.48
C ARG A 80 6.02 -13.09 -17.05
N LYS A 81 6.42 -13.03 -15.77
CA LYS A 81 7.27 -11.95 -15.24
C LYS A 81 8.63 -11.92 -15.91
N ILE A 82 9.29 -13.07 -16.05
CA ILE A 82 10.61 -13.19 -16.69
C ILE A 82 10.52 -12.75 -18.15
N ARG A 83 9.54 -13.27 -18.91
CA ARG A 83 9.36 -12.88 -20.33
C ARG A 83 9.15 -11.38 -20.51
N ALA A 84 8.34 -10.75 -19.64
CA ALA A 84 8.12 -9.31 -19.69
C ALA A 84 9.39 -8.51 -19.37
N GLN A 85 10.17 -8.96 -18.39
CA GLN A 85 11.45 -8.33 -18.04
C GLN A 85 12.48 -8.44 -19.17
N ASP A 86 12.60 -9.61 -19.78
CA ASP A 86 13.53 -9.82 -20.89
C ASP A 86 13.14 -8.99 -22.13
N LEU A 87 11.84 -8.89 -22.42
CA LEU A 87 11.35 -7.99 -23.47
C LEU A 87 11.70 -6.53 -23.16
N ALA A 88 11.46 -6.07 -21.93
CA ALA A 88 11.78 -4.70 -21.52
C ALA A 88 13.28 -4.40 -21.64
N ARG A 89 14.15 -5.35 -21.28
CA ARG A 89 15.61 -5.23 -21.47
C ARG A 89 15.99 -5.11 -22.95
N LYS A 90 15.42 -5.96 -23.81
CA LYS A 90 15.64 -5.92 -25.26
C LYS A 90 15.21 -4.57 -25.87
N LEU A 91 14.03 -4.09 -25.49
CA LEU A 91 13.52 -2.79 -25.95
C LEU A 91 14.41 -1.64 -25.48
N LYS A 92 14.84 -1.66 -24.21
CA LYS A 92 15.78 -0.65 -23.68
C LYS A 92 17.10 -0.65 -24.45
N MET A 93 17.64 -1.82 -24.78
CA MET A 93 18.86 -1.95 -25.58
C MET A 93 18.69 -1.35 -26.98
N ILE A 94 17.58 -1.66 -27.66
CA ILE A 94 17.27 -1.10 -28.98
C ILE A 94 17.13 0.43 -28.90
N LEU A 95 16.40 0.95 -27.91
CA LEU A 95 16.24 2.40 -27.74
C LEU A 95 17.57 3.11 -27.51
N VAL A 96 18.45 2.57 -26.67
CA VAL A 96 19.79 3.14 -26.44
C VAL A 96 20.62 3.15 -27.71
N GLN A 97 20.55 2.09 -28.52
CA GLN A 97 21.27 2.00 -29.81
C GLN A 97 20.69 2.90 -30.90
N LYS A 98 19.42 3.30 -30.79
CA LYS A 98 18.72 4.11 -31.81
C LYS A 98 18.70 5.60 -31.51
N VAL A 99 18.75 5.97 -30.23
CA VAL A 99 18.70 7.38 -29.78
C VAL A 99 20.10 7.98 -29.67
N ARG A 100 21.14 7.15 -29.61
CA ARG A 100 22.54 7.56 -29.55
C ARG A 100 23.19 7.42 -30.91
#